data_AF-A0A6L7S074-F1
#
_entry.id   AF-A0A6L7S074-F1
#
_cell.length_a   1.000
_cell.length_b   1.000
_cell.length_c   1.000
_cell.angle_alpha   90.00
_cell.angle_beta   90.00
_cell.angle_gamma   90.00
#
_symmetry.space_group_name_H-M   'P 1'
#
loop_
_entity.id
_entity.type
_entity.pdbx_description
1 polymer ?
#
loop_
_entity_poly.entity_id
_entity_poly.type
_entity_poly.pdbx_seq_one_letter_code
_entity_poly.pdbx_strand_id
1 'polypeptide(L)'
;MSDLSQIAADFAVEVDSLPTRNTASVRRLRRRLTADLSPEQPSLVFQVASELIGKFGHRWVAYEVIVNHVKTYFQLNDEVVEQFGSGIDSWHSVDAFARTLAGPAWRDGLIGDETIFRWAQSTDRWWRRAALVSTVALNVRSHGGTGDEGRTLTVCRMLVADTDEMVVKSLSWALRELVVHDAGIVAEFLDEHDGQLVSRVKREVRNKLETGFKYPKDSGD
;
A
#
# COMPACT_ATOMS: atom_id res chain seq x y z
N MET A 1 4.03 12.90 28.84
CA MET A 1 4.92 11.98 28.09
C MET A 1 4.79 10.52 28.53
N SER A 2 4.54 10.19 29.81
CA SER A 2 4.46 8.77 30.25
C SER A 2 3.20 8.03 29.78
N ASP A 3 2.12 8.72 29.43
CA ASP A 3 0.84 8.10 29.05
C ASP A 3 0.87 7.55 27.58
N LEU A 4 1.57 8.27 26.69
CA LEU A 4 1.66 7.97 25.26
C LEU A 4 2.41 6.67 24.96
N SER A 5 3.60 6.57 25.53
CA SER A 5 4.46 5.39 25.38
C SER A 5 3.82 4.19 26.07
N GLN A 6 2.97 4.42 27.08
CA GLN A 6 2.26 3.36 27.78
C GLN A 6 1.18 2.75 26.89
N ILE A 7 0.36 3.55 26.18
CA ILE A 7 -0.67 3.03 25.26
C ILE A 7 -0.06 2.08 24.21
N ALA A 8 1.02 2.49 23.55
CA ALA A 8 1.69 1.66 22.55
C ALA A 8 2.36 0.42 23.16
N ALA A 9 2.95 0.55 24.35
CA ALA A 9 3.55 -0.56 25.08
C ALA A 9 2.51 -1.60 25.53
N ASP A 10 1.40 -1.15 26.11
CA ASP A 10 0.30 -2.01 26.55
C ASP A 10 -0.27 -2.79 25.38
N PHE A 11 -0.49 -2.12 24.24
CA PHE A 11 -0.89 -2.78 23.01
C PHE A 11 0.11 -3.87 22.58
N ALA A 12 1.41 -3.57 22.60
CA ALA A 12 2.45 -4.52 22.22
C ALA A 12 2.48 -5.74 23.16
N VAL A 13 2.38 -5.52 24.47
CA VAL A 13 2.29 -6.59 25.48
C VAL A 13 1.05 -7.47 25.26
N GLU A 14 -0.09 -6.86 24.92
CA GLU A 14 -1.30 -7.61 24.61
C GLU A 14 -1.17 -8.42 23.31
N VAL A 15 -0.54 -7.88 22.28
CA VAL A 15 -0.20 -8.64 21.06
C VAL A 15 0.72 -9.80 21.40
N ASP A 16 1.70 -9.58 22.27
CA ASP A 16 2.67 -10.58 22.65
C ASP A 16 2.07 -11.74 23.45
N SER A 17 1.05 -11.46 24.25
CA SER A 17 0.31 -12.44 25.06
C SER A 17 -0.81 -13.18 24.31
N LEU A 18 -1.05 -12.88 23.02
CA LEU A 18 -2.08 -13.57 22.23
C LEU A 18 -1.76 -15.08 22.09
N PRO A 19 -2.71 -15.98 22.41
CA PRO A 19 -2.53 -17.43 22.22
C PRO A 19 -2.26 -17.84 20.77
N THR A 20 -2.74 -17.03 19.82
CA THR A 20 -2.45 -17.18 18.39
C THR A 20 -2.27 -15.79 17.78
N ARG A 21 -1.08 -15.52 17.25
CA ARG A 21 -0.73 -14.24 16.64
C ARG A 21 -0.94 -14.29 15.13
N ASN A 22 -2.15 -13.96 14.68
CA ASN A 22 -2.50 -13.85 13.27
C ASN A 22 -3.19 -12.52 13.01
N THR A 23 -3.41 -12.18 11.73
CA THR A 23 -4.01 -10.89 11.35
C THR A 23 -5.38 -10.66 12.02
N ALA A 24 -6.20 -11.71 12.14
CA ALA A 24 -7.52 -11.58 12.73
C ALA A 24 -7.47 -11.29 14.24
N SER A 25 -6.57 -11.93 14.98
CA SER A 25 -6.42 -11.70 16.42
C SER A 25 -5.84 -10.32 16.72
N VAL A 26 -4.81 -9.90 16.00
CA VAL A 26 -4.22 -8.56 16.19
C VAL A 26 -5.20 -7.46 15.78
N ARG A 27 -6.01 -7.65 14.72
CA ARG A 27 -7.07 -6.69 14.35
C ARG A 27 -8.14 -6.51 15.41
N ARG A 28 -8.44 -7.53 16.22
CA ARG A 28 -9.37 -7.37 17.36
C ARG A 28 -8.81 -6.38 18.38
N LEU A 29 -7.54 -6.54 18.75
CA LEU A 29 -6.86 -5.59 19.65
C LEU A 29 -6.78 -4.19 19.04
N ARG A 30 -6.42 -4.09 17.75
CA ARG A 30 -6.34 -2.81 17.04
C ARG A 30 -7.67 -2.07 17.07
N ARG A 31 -8.81 -2.75 16.87
CA ARG A 31 -10.14 -2.12 16.92
C ARG A 31 -10.45 -1.54 18.30
N ARG A 32 -10.07 -2.22 19.37
CA ARG A 32 -10.20 -1.69 20.74
C ARG A 32 -9.31 -0.47 20.90
N LEU A 33 -8.03 -0.54 20.50
CA LEU A 33 -7.12 0.61 20.52
C LEU A 33 -7.69 1.81 19.74
N THR A 34 -8.25 1.60 18.55
CA THR A 34 -8.89 2.68 17.78
C THR A 34 -10.12 3.25 18.50
N ALA A 35 -10.92 2.42 19.19
CA ALA A 35 -12.06 2.89 19.97
C ALA A 35 -11.60 3.75 21.16
N ASP A 36 -10.55 3.31 21.86
CA ASP A 36 -9.97 4.02 23.00
C ASP A 36 -9.36 5.36 22.55
N LEU A 37 -8.77 5.41 21.36
CA LEU A 37 -8.22 6.62 20.73
C LEU A 37 -9.28 7.50 20.05
N SER A 38 -10.54 7.08 19.96
CA SER A 38 -11.58 7.83 19.26
C SER A 38 -11.86 9.26 19.78
N PRO A 39 -11.78 9.56 21.10
CA PRO A 39 -11.96 10.93 21.59
C PRO A 39 -10.72 11.80 21.40
N GLU A 40 -9.57 11.19 21.07
CA GLU A 40 -8.27 11.84 21.14
C GLU A 40 -7.97 12.74 19.93
N GLN A 41 -7.03 13.66 20.14
CA GLN A 41 -6.60 14.59 19.10
C GLN A 41 -5.66 13.93 18.08
N PRO A 42 -5.65 14.38 16.81
CA PRO A 42 -4.80 13.78 15.78
C PRO A 42 -3.31 13.66 16.13
N SER A 43 -2.75 14.65 16.82
CA SER A 43 -1.35 14.66 17.26
C SER A 43 -1.02 13.48 18.17
N LEU A 44 -1.92 13.12 19.08
CA LEU A 44 -1.78 11.96 19.96
C LEU A 44 -1.78 10.67 19.15
N VAL A 45 -2.74 10.51 18.22
CA VAL A 45 -2.85 9.32 17.38
C VAL A 45 -1.60 9.12 16.52
N PHE A 46 -1.04 10.21 15.94
CA PHE A 46 0.23 10.12 15.21
C PHE A 46 1.40 9.70 16.09
N GLN A 47 1.47 10.20 17.33
CA GLN A 47 2.52 9.81 18.28
C GLN A 47 2.42 8.32 18.64
N VAL A 48 1.21 7.82 18.95
CA VAL A 48 0.99 6.40 19.23
C VAL A 48 1.35 5.55 18.02
N ALA A 49 0.93 5.94 16.81
CA ALA A 49 1.28 5.24 15.57
C ALA A 49 2.80 5.21 15.31
N SER A 50 3.50 6.31 15.62
CA SER A 50 4.95 6.41 15.48
C SER A 50 5.68 5.49 16.47
N GLU A 51 5.22 5.43 17.71
CA GLU A 51 5.73 4.53 18.76
C GLU A 51 5.52 3.05 18.41
N LEU A 52 4.33 2.71 17.91
CA LEU A 52 4.02 1.36 17.40
C LEU A 52 5.01 0.91 16.33
N ILE A 53 5.45 1.81 15.44
CA ILE A 53 6.48 1.50 14.44
C ILE A 53 7.87 1.43 15.07
N GLY A 54 8.30 2.52 15.69
CA GLY A 54 9.70 2.74 16.07
C GLY A 54 10.18 1.85 17.21
N LYS A 55 9.33 1.57 18.19
CA LYS A 55 9.70 0.75 19.36
C LYS A 55 9.20 -0.68 19.28
N PHE A 56 8.06 -0.92 18.64
CA PHE A 56 7.37 -2.21 18.71
C PHE A 56 7.24 -2.93 17.36
N GLY A 57 7.66 -2.33 16.24
CA GLY A 57 7.62 -2.97 14.92
C GLY A 57 6.21 -3.25 14.37
N HIS A 58 5.16 -2.65 14.93
CA HIS A 58 3.75 -2.85 14.57
C HIS A 58 3.29 -1.90 13.47
N ARG A 59 4.05 -1.86 12.37
CA ARG A 59 3.86 -0.88 11.29
C ARG A 59 2.49 -0.94 10.60
N TRP A 60 2.01 -2.14 10.28
CA TRP A 60 0.68 -2.27 9.65
C TRP A 60 -0.47 -1.89 10.61
N VAL A 61 -0.29 -2.08 11.93
CA VAL A 61 -1.27 -1.65 12.94
C VAL A 61 -1.31 -0.13 13.00
N ALA A 62 -0.14 0.53 13.02
CA ALA A 62 -0.04 1.98 13.01
C ALA A 62 -0.81 2.61 11.85
N TYR A 63 -0.68 2.05 10.64
CA TYR A 63 -1.44 2.49 9.46
C TYR A 63 -2.94 2.28 9.62
N GLU A 64 -3.38 1.12 10.11
CA GLU A 64 -4.79 0.88 10.36
C GLU A 64 -5.35 1.81 11.46
N VAL A 65 -4.58 2.15 12.50
CA VAL A 65 -5.01 3.11 13.54
C VAL A 65 -5.24 4.49 12.93
N ILE A 66 -4.31 4.99 12.12
CA ILE A 66 -4.44 6.29 11.44
C ILE A 66 -5.69 6.32 10.55
N VAL A 67 -5.83 5.31 9.67
CA VAL A 67 -6.91 5.26 8.66
C VAL A 67 -8.29 5.08 9.30
N ASN A 68 -8.36 4.44 10.47
CA ASN A 68 -9.64 4.24 11.17
C ASN A 68 -9.95 5.35 12.19
N HIS A 69 -9.06 6.34 12.35
CA HIS A 69 -9.33 7.54 13.12
C HIS A 69 -9.56 8.73 12.17
N VAL A 70 -10.83 9.00 11.84
CA VAL A 70 -11.25 9.95 10.80
C VAL A 70 -10.55 11.30 10.88
N LYS A 71 -10.46 11.90 12.08
CA LYS A 71 -9.80 13.21 12.26
C LYS A 71 -8.30 13.17 11.94
N THR A 72 -7.62 12.06 12.24
CA THR A 72 -6.19 11.89 11.95
C THR A 72 -5.96 11.60 10.48
N TYR A 73 -6.80 10.76 9.88
CA TYR A 73 -6.72 10.44 8.47
C TYR A 73 -6.75 11.70 7.60
N PHE A 74 -7.70 12.61 7.85
CA PHE A 74 -7.81 13.88 7.12
C PHE A 74 -6.73 14.93 7.47
N GLN A 75 -5.79 14.61 8.37
CA GLN A 75 -4.58 15.42 8.60
C GLN A 75 -3.33 14.84 7.93
N LEU A 76 -3.46 13.75 7.18
CA LEU A 76 -2.37 13.27 6.34
C LEU A 76 -2.02 14.32 5.27
N ASN A 77 -0.72 14.41 5.01
CA ASN A 77 -0.12 15.21 3.95
C ASN A 77 1.16 14.50 3.49
N ASP A 78 1.83 15.08 2.49
CA ASP A 78 3.03 14.48 1.88
C ASP A 78 4.10 14.14 2.94
N GLU A 79 4.43 15.10 3.82
CA GLU A 79 5.46 14.96 4.85
C GLU A 79 5.12 13.85 5.85
N VAL A 80 3.89 13.84 6.38
CA VAL A 80 3.45 12.86 7.36
C VAL A 80 3.45 11.45 6.76
N VAL A 81 2.92 11.29 5.55
CA VAL A 81 2.91 9.98 4.88
C VAL A 81 4.34 9.48 4.63
N GLU A 82 5.25 10.35 4.22
CA GLU A 82 6.66 9.98 4.01
C GLU A 82 7.36 9.59 5.31
N GLN A 83 7.11 10.30 6.42
CA GLN A 83 7.60 9.94 7.74
C GLN A 83 7.17 8.52 8.13
N PHE A 84 5.90 8.18 7.89
CA PHE A 84 5.36 6.84 8.13
C PHE A 84 5.84 5.78 7.14
N GLY A 85 6.45 6.17 6.02
CA GLY A 85 7.10 5.28 5.05
C GLY A 85 8.60 5.08 5.30
N SER A 86 9.24 5.94 6.08
CA SER A 86 10.67 5.85 6.40
C SER A 86 11.05 4.52 7.05
N GLY A 87 12.18 3.92 6.65
CA GLY A 87 12.70 2.66 7.22
C GLY A 87 11.98 1.39 6.75
N ILE A 88 11.17 1.46 5.69
CA ILE A 88 10.63 0.27 5.02
C ILE A 88 11.76 -0.49 4.32
N ASP A 89 11.84 -1.79 4.55
CA ASP A 89 12.97 -2.63 4.12
C ASP A 89 12.55 -3.98 3.52
N SER A 90 11.25 -4.18 3.34
CA SER A 90 10.67 -5.49 3.04
C SER A 90 9.37 -5.42 2.25
N TRP A 91 9.09 -6.45 1.45
CA TRP A 91 7.90 -6.49 0.60
C TRP A 91 6.59 -6.44 1.40
N HIS A 92 6.56 -7.03 2.60
CA HIS A 92 5.36 -7.02 3.43
C HIS A 92 5.12 -5.65 4.09
N SER A 93 6.18 -4.91 4.43
CA SER A 93 6.06 -3.59 5.05
C SER A 93 5.67 -2.52 4.03
N VAL A 94 6.28 -2.53 2.84
CA VAL A 94 5.92 -1.63 1.75
C VAL A 94 4.49 -1.86 1.26
N ASP A 95 4.06 -3.12 1.13
CA ASP A 95 2.71 -3.44 0.66
C ASP A 95 1.63 -3.07 1.69
N ALA A 96 1.98 -3.11 2.98
CA ALA A 96 1.10 -2.62 4.04
C ALA A 96 1.02 -1.09 4.01
N PHE A 97 2.16 -0.40 3.88
CA PHE A 97 2.22 1.05 3.78
C PHE A 97 1.42 1.59 2.59
N ALA A 98 1.73 1.08 1.40
CA ALA A 98 1.15 1.58 0.16
C ALA A 98 -0.35 1.29 0.05
N ARG A 99 -0.82 0.10 0.47
CA ARG A 99 -2.25 -0.22 0.36
C ARG A 99 -3.11 0.33 1.49
N THR A 100 -2.56 0.47 2.68
CA THR A 100 -3.34 0.89 3.85
C THR A 100 -3.26 2.39 4.07
N LEU A 101 -2.10 3.02 3.88
CA LEU A 101 -1.91 4.44 4.18
C LEU A 101 -1.74 5.30 2.91
N ALA A 102 -0.66 5.09 2.15
CA ALA A 102 -0.29 6.03 1.09
C ALA A 102 -1.26 6.02 -0.10
N GLY A 103 -1.66 4.85 -0.58
CA GLY A 103 -2.61 4.70 -1.69
C GLY A 103 -3.99 5.31 -1.39
N PRO A 104 -4.62 5.01 -0.24
CA PRO A 104 -5.86 5.68 0.16
C PRO A 104 -5.70 7.20 0.31
N ALA A 105 -4.62 7.67 0.93
CA ALA A 105 -4.34 9.11 1.05
C ALA A 105 -4.21 9.78 -0.33
N TRP A 106 -3.56 9.12 -1.29
CA TRP A 106 -3.44 9.60 -2.67
C TRP A 106 -4.76 9.58 -3.43
N ARG A 107 -5.55 8.51 -3.27
CA ARG A 107 -6.89 8.41 -3.86
C ARG A 107 -7.77 9.56 -3.40
N ASP A 108 -7.73 9.86 -2.10
CA ASP A 108 -8.59 10.84 -1.46
C ASP A 108 -8.04 12.28 -1.55
N GLY A 109 -6.94 12.50 -2.28
CA GLY A 109 -6.36 13.81 -2.55
C GLY A 109 -5.64 14.45 -1.36
N LEU A 110 -5.26 13.66 -0.36
CA LEU A 110 -4.52 14.13 0.83
C LEU A 110 -3.02 14.27 0.57
N ILE A 111 -2.51 13.56 -0.42
CA ILE A 111 -1.13 13.70 -0.93
C ILE A 111 -1.15 13.92 -2.44
N GLY A 112 -0.15 14.65 -2.95
CA GLY A 112 -0.07 15.04 -4.36
C GLY A 112 0.50 13.94 -5.27
N ASP A 113 0.16 14.01 -6.56
CA ASP A 113 0.73 13.14 -7.60
C ASP A 113 2.27 13.21 -7.63
N GLU A 114 2.82 14.43 -7.50
CA GLU A 114 4.26 14.67 -7.49
C GLU A 114 5.01 13.90 -6.39
N THR A 115 4.35 13.66 -5.25
CA THR A 115 4.93 12.84 -4.17
C THR A 115 5.13 11.40 -4.62
N ILE A 116 4.10 10.79 -5.22
CA ILE A 116 4.18 9.42 -5.73
C ILE A 116 5.15 9.32 -6.91
N PHE A 117 5.16 10.31 -7.81
CA PHE A 117 6.07 10.35 -8.95
C PHE A 117 7.54 10.46 -8.51
N ARG A 118 7.82 11.22 -7.46
CA ARG A 118 9.16 11.30 -6.87
C ARG A 118 9.58 9.97 -6.24
N TRP A 119 8.67 9.23 -5.61
CA TRP A 119 8.96 7.87 -5.13
C TRP A 119 9.30 6.91 -6.27
N ALA A 120 8.60 7.00 -7.40
CA ALA A 120 8.89 6.21 -8.59
C ALA A 120 10.29 6.46 -9.16
N GLN A 121 10.89 7.63 -8.92
CA GLN A 121 12.25 7.96 -9.36
C GLN A 121 13.33 7.70 -8.29
N SER A 122 12.93 7.19 -7.11
CA SER A 122 13.85 6.98 -5.99
C SER A 122 14.93 5.94 -6.30
N THR A 123 16.14 6.12 -5.78
CA THR A 123 17.20 5.10 -5.83
C THR A 123 16.87 3.89 -4.94
N ASP A 124 16.00 4.07 -3.95
CA ASP A 124 15.50 3.00 -3.09
C ASP A 124 14.38 2.21 -3.76
N ARG A 125 14.59 0.89 -3.89
CA ARG A 125 13.62 -0.04 -4.50
C ARG A 125 12.28 -0.04 -3.78
N TRP A 126 12.25 0.21 -2.47
CA TRP A 126 11.03 0.15 -1.67
C TRP A 126 10.14 1.36 -1.93
N TRP A 127 10.72 2.54 -2.14
CA TRP A 127 9.96 3.71 -2.57
C TRP A 127 9.43 3.55 -4.01
N ARG A 128 10.22 2.98 -4.93
CA ARG A 128 9.74 2.66 -6.27
C ARG A 128 8.58 1.66 -6.25
N ARG A 129 8.70 0.60 -5.43
CA ARG A 129 7.59 -0.34 -5.20
C ARG A 129 6.39 0.33 -4.54
N ALA A 130 6.59 1.22 -3.56
CA ALA A 130 5.52 1.95 -2.91
C ALA A 130 4.72 2.76 -3.93
N ALA A 131 5.38 3.43 -4.88
CA ALA A 131 4.70 4.17 -5.94
C ALA A 131 3.75 3.29 -6.76
N LEU A 132 4.23 2.13 -7.23
CA LEU A 132 3.41 1.18 -7.99
C LEU A 132 2.28 0.60 -7.14
N VAL A 133 2.55 0.19 -5.90
CA VAL A 133 1.54 -0.44 -5.04
C VAL A 133 0.50 0.57 -4.57
N SER A 134 0.82 1.87 -4.47
CA SER A 134 -0.18 2.91 -4.18
C SER A 134 -1.27 2.98 -5.25
N THR A 135 -0.94 2.69 -6.52
CA THR A 135 -1.94 2.60 -7.60
C THR A 135 -2.98 1.49 -7.37
N VAL A 136 -2.64 0.44 -6.61
CA VAL A 136 -3.57 -0.66 -6.29
C VAL A 136 -4.78 -0.13 -5.51
N ALA A 137 -4.58 0.85 -4.62
CA ALA A 137 -5.68 1.47 -3.87
C ALA A 137 -6.61 2.30 -4.76
N LEU A 138 -6.13 2.81 -5.91
CA LEU A 138 -6.94 3.52 -6.89
C LEU A 138 -7.86 2.56 -7.67
N ASN A 139 -7.43 1.32 -7.87
CA ASN A 139 -8.08 0.36 -8.76
C ASN A 139 -8.86 -0.74 -8.02
N VAL A 140 -8.52 -1.10 -6.79
CA VAL A 140 -9.21 -2.20 -6.09
C VAL A 140 -10.49 -1.71 -5.43
N ARG A 141 -11.65 -2.14 -5.97
CA ARG A 141 -12.99 -1.78 -5.49
C ARG A 141 -13.21 -2.06 -4.00
N SER A 142 -12.74 -3.20 -3.50
CA SER A 142 -12.90 -3.55 -2.08
C SER A 142 -12.14 -2.64 -1.11
N HIS A 143 -11.26 -1.78 -1.63
CA HIS A 143 -10.53 -0.77 -0.87
C HIS A 143 -11.02 0.64 -1.18
N GLY A 144 -12.10 0.82 -1.94
CA GLY A 144 -12.65 2.12 -2.35
C GLY A 144 -12.15 2.65 -3.69
N GLY A 145 -11.33 1.87 -4.42
CA GLY A 145 -10.86 2.25 -5.75
C GLY A 145 -11.95 2.18 -6.82
N THR A 146 -12.02 3.19 -7.68
CA THR A 146 -12.98 3.28 -8.78
C THR A 146 -12.35 3.11 -10.16
N GLY A 147 -11.04 2.88 -10.21
CA GLY A 147 -10.26 2.90 -11.45
C GLY A 147 -9.65 4.29 -11.67
N ASP A 148 -8.35 4.32 -11.96
CA ASP A 148 -7.64 5.56 -12.32
C ASP A 148 -6.52 5.25 -13.31
N GLU A 149 -6.89 5.19 -14.59
CA GLU A 149 -5.99 4.87 -15.69
C GLU A 149 -4.84 5.86 -15.80
N GLY A 150 -5.15 7.17 -15.73
CA GLY A 150 -4.18 8.25 -15.91
C GLY A 150 -3.04 8.19 -14.92
N ARG A 151 -3.35 8.14 -13.61
CA ARG A 151 -2.32 8.08 -12.56
C ARG A 151 -1.61 6.73 -12.55
N THR A 152 -2.34 5.63 -12.74
CA THR A 152 -1.76 4.28 -12.74
C THR A 152 -0.74 4.11 -13.86
N LEU A 153 -1.11 4.44 -15.11
CA LEU A 153 -0.22 4.29 -16.26
C LEU A 153 0.95 5.28 -16.22
N THR A 154 0.76 6.46 -15.63
CA THR A 154 1.88 7.40 -15.44
C THR A 154 2.96 6.80 -14.55
N VAL A 155 2.61 6.22 -13.40
CA VAL A 155 3.58 5.52 -12.54
C VAL A 155 4.17 4.30 -13.24
N CYS A 156 3.36 3.52 -13.97
CA CYS A 156 3.85 2.36 -14.71
C CYS A 156 4.87 2.73 -15.80
N ARG A 157 4.65 3.82 -16.55
CA ARG A 157 5.61 4.33 -17.55
C ARG A 157 6.96 4.69 -16.94
N MET A 158 6.94 5.36 -15.79
CA MET A 158 8.18 5.77 -15.10
C MET A 158 9.04 4.59 -14.68
N LEU A 159 8.42 3.42 -14.44
CA LEU A 159 9.08 2.21 -13.95
C LEU A 159 9.10 1.06 -14.97
N VAL A 160 8.77 1.34 -16.23
CA VAL A 160 8.58 0.33 -17.28
C VAL A 160 9.84 -0.49 -17.57
N ALA A 161 11.02 0.13 -17.40
CA ALA A 161 12.32 -0.47 -17.62
C ALA A 161 13.02 -0.92 -16.31
N ASP A 162 12.35 -0.86 -15.16
CA ASP A 162 12.94 -1.34 -13.90
C ASP A 162 13.12 -2.87 -13.96
N THR A 163 14.27 -3.34 -13.49
CA THR A 163 14.68 -4.75 -13.51
C THR A 163 14.74 -5.38 -12.12
N ASP A 164 14.55 -4.59 -11.05
CA ASP A 164 14.47 -5.10 -9.69
C ASP A 164 13.23 -5.99 -9.53
N GLU A 165 13.45 -7.23 -9.09
CA GLU A 165 12.38 -8.23 -9.00
C GLU A 165 11.18 -7.76 -8.15
N MET A 166 11.43 -6.98 -7.08
CA MET A 166 10.37 -6.47 -6.22
C MET A 166 9.56 -5.38 -6.93
N VAL A 167 10.20 -4.53 -7.72
CA VAL A 167 9.51 -3.47 -8.48
C VAL A 167 8.75 -4.07 -9.68
N VAL A 168 9.36 -5.01 -10.40
CA VAL A 168 8.75 -5.73 -11.54
C VAL A 168 7.46 -6.44 -11.12
N LYS A 169 7.46 -7.09 -9.94
CA LYS A 169 6.25 -7.74 -9.41
C LYS A 169 5.13 -6.73 -9.13
N SER A 170 5.45 -5.55 -8.60
CA SER A 170 4.45 -4.50 -8.38
C SER A 170 3.97 -3.87 -9.68
N LEU A 171 4.80 -3.78 -10.72
CA LEU A 171 4.40 -3.28 -12.04
C LEU A 171 3.36 -4.20 -12.68
N SER A 172 3.62 -5.51 -12.67
CA SER A 172 2.63 -6.50 -13.11
C SER A 172 1.35 -6.42 -12.28
N TRP A 173 1.46 -6.24 -10.97
CA TRP A 173 0.28 -6.13 -10.11
C TRP A 173 -0.57 -4.89 -10.45
N ALA A 174 0.04 -3.71 -10.54
CA ALA A 174 -0.65 -2.47 -10.88
C ALA A 174 -1.44 -2.61 -12.20
N LEU A 175 -0.79 -3.09 -13.26
CA LEU A 175 -1.44 -3.31 -14.56
C LEU A 175 -2.59 -4.32 -14.47
N ARG A 176 -2.43 -5.43 -13.75
CA ARG A 176 -3.50 -6.44 -13.61
C ARG A 176 -4.72 -5.95 -12.84
N GLU A 177 -4.56 -5.03 -11.89
CA GLU A 177 -5.69 -4.39 -11.22
C GLU A 177 -6.39 -3.38 -12.13
N LEU A 178 -5.64 -2.73 -13.04
CA LEU A 178 -6.21 -1.81 -14.02
C LEU A 178 -7.03 -2.51 -15.12
N VAL A 179 -6.66 -3.75 -15.50
CA VAL A 179 -7.40 -4.55 -16.51
C VAL A 179 -8.91 -4.66 -16.21
N VAL A 180 -9.30 -4.65 -14.93
CA VAL A 180 -10.72 -4.78 -14.53
C VAL A 180 -11.53 -3.52 -14.87
N HIS A 181 -10.86 -2.39 -15.09
CA HIS A 181 -11.49 -1.11 -15.45
C HIS A 181 -11.38 -0.85 -16.94
N ASP A 182 -10.19 -1.03 -17.51
CA ASP A 182 -9.96 -0.89 -18.95
C ASP A 182 -8.89 -1.88 -19.42
N ALA A 183 -9.35 -2.93 -20.11
CA ALA A 183 -8.47 -3.93 -20.69
C ALA A 183 -7.78 -3.44 -21.97
N GLY A 184 -8.41 -2.53 -22.72
CA GLY A 184 -7.90 -1.99 -23.97
C GLY A 184 -6.67 -1.13 -23.75
N ILE A 185 -6.75 -0.19 -22.80
CA ILE A 185 -5.62 0.70 -22.49
C ILE A 185 -4.41 -0.05 -21.91
N VAL A 186 -4.65 -1.14 -21.19
CA VAL A 186 -3.57 -1.99 -20.69
C VAL A 186 -2.93 -2.80 -21.82
N ALA A 187 -3.72 -3.28 -22.79
CA ALA A 187 -3.17 -3.96 -23.97
C ALA A 187 -2.31 -2.99 -24.81
N GLU A 188 -2.79 -1.78 -25.06
CA GLU A 188 -2.04 -0.73 -25.75
C GLU A 188 -0.72 -0.40 -25.02
N PHE A 189 -0.76 -0.26 -23.69
CA PHE A 189 0.45 -0.04 -22.90
C PHE A 189 1.47 -1.17 -23.04
N LEU A 190 1.03 -2.44 -23.08
CA LEU A 190 1.94 -3.57 -23.26
C LEU A 190 2.60 -3.56 -24.65
N ASP A 191 1.86 -3.19 -25.69
CA ASP A 191 2.35 -3.16 -27.05
C ASP A 191 3.31 -1.98 -27.28
N GLU A 192 2.98 -0.80 -26.74
CA GLU A 192 3.84 0.39 -26.78
C GLU A 192 5.21 0.13 -26.12
N HIS A 193 5.21 -0.61 -24.99
CA HIS A 193 6.40 -0.83 -24.17
C HIS A 193 6.96 -2.26 -24.25
N ASP A 194 6.61 -3.05 -25.27
CA ASP A 194 7.00 -4.47 -25.34
C ASP A 194 8.52 -4.69 -25.25
N GLY A 195 9.30 -3.78 -25.86
CA GLY A 195 10.77 -3.83 -25.86
C GLY A 195 11.44 -3.43 -24.55
N GLN A 196 10.72 -2.76 -23.64
CA GLN A 196 11.25 -2.30 -22.34
C GLN A 196 10.79 -3.21 -21.19
N LEU A 197 9.56 -3.74 -21.29
CA LEU A 197 8.96 -4.54 -20.24
C LEU A 197 9.66 -5.89 -20.07
N VAL A 198 9.97 -6.21 -18.81
CA VAL A 198 10.45 -7.53 -18.42
C VAL A 198 9.41 -8.60 -18.79
N SER A 199 9.86 -9.68 -19.44
CA SER A 199 9.03 -10.79 -19.96
C SER A 199 7.99 -11.32 -18.97
N ARG A 200 8.31 -11.30 -17.67
CA ARG A 200 7.38 -11.70 -16.60
C ARG A 200 6.12 -10.83 -16.56
N VAL A 201 6.26 -9.50 -16.66
CA VAL A 201 5.13 -8.55 -16.64
C VAL A 201 4.20 -8.86 -17.81
N LYS A 202 4.77 -8.95 -19.01
CA LYS A 202 4.04 -9.25 -20.24
C LYS A 202 3.22 -10.54 -20.11
N ARG A 203 3.86 -11.63 -19.66
CA ARG A 203 3.20 -12.92 -19.46
C ARG A 203 2.05 -12.86 -18.45
N GLU A 204 2.29 -12.28 -17.27
CA GLU A 204 1.30 -12.24 -16.20
C GLU A 204 0.11 -11.33 -16.56
N VAL A 205 0.35 -10.20 -17.23
CA VAL A 205 -0.70 -9.26 -17.65
C VAL A 205 -1.49 -9.80 -18.85
N ARG A 206 -0.84 -10.37 -19.88
CA ARG A 206 -1.53 -11.01 -21.02
C ARG A 206 -2.42 -12.16 -20.55
N ASN A 207 -1.94 -13.00 -19.63
CA ASN A 207 -2.78 -14.05 -19.05
C ASN A 207 -4.02 -13.49 -18.33
N LYS A 208 -3.90 -12.35 -17.64
CA LYS A 208 -5.03 -11.68 -17.00
C LYS A 208 -6.02 -11.10 -18.02
N LEU A 209 -5.53 -10.53 -19.13
CA LEU A 209 -6.35 -10.04 -20.25
C LEU A 209 -7.14 -11.17 -20.91
N GLU A 210 -6.50 -12.32 -21.15
CA GLU A 210 -7.11 -13.47 -21.84
C GLU A 210 -8.11 -14.23 -20.97
N THR A 211 -7.77 -14.47 -19.71
CA THR A 211 -8.54 -15.39 -18.84
C THR A 211 -9.46 -14.69 -17.86
N GLY A 212 -9.24 -13.41 -17.58
CA GLY A 212 -9.84 -12.71 -16.45
C GLY A 212 -9.35 -13.20 -15.06
N PHE A 213 -8.52 -14.23 -14.99
CA PHE A 213 -8.01 -14.84 -13.74
C PHE A 213 -6.51 -14.57 -13.52
N LYS A 214 -6.05 -14.77 -12.28
CA LYS A 214 -4.63 -14.60 -11.89
C LYS A 214 -3.73 -15.74 -12.40
N TYR A 215 -4.31 -16.92 -12.62
CA TYR A 215 -3.66 -18.12 -13.14
C TYR A 215 -4.59 -18.80 -14.17
N PRO A 216 -4.06 -19.56 -15.14
CA PRO A 216 -4.88 -20.46 -15.94
C PRO A 216 -5.68 -21.36 -15.00
N LYS A 217 -6.93 -21.67 -15.34
CA LYS A 217 -7.59 -22.82 -14.72
C LYS A 217 -6.72 -24.03 -15.08
N ASP A 218 -6.25 -24.78 -14.10
CA ASP A 218 -5.77 -26.13 -14.38
C ASP A 218 -6.89 -26.83 -15.15
N SER A 219 -6.63 -27.16 -16.41
CA SER A 219 -7.44 -28.09 -17.18
C SER A 219 -7.23 -29.45 -16.51
N GLY A 220 -8.01 -29.68 -15.45
CA GLY A 220 -8.10 -30.98 -14.82
C GLY A 220 -8.65 -31.99 -15.82
N ASP A 221 -7.79 -32.93 -16.21
CA ASP A 221 -8.17 -34.30 -16.53
C ASP A 221 -8.69 -35.01 -15.27
#